data_AF-A0A9X1LX75-F1
#
_entry.id   AF-A0A9X1LX75-F1
#
_cell.length_a   1.000
_cell.length_b   1.000
_cell.length_c   1.000
_cell.angle_alpha   90.00
_cell.angle_beta   90.00
_cell.angle_gamma   90.00
#
_symmetry.space_group_name_H-M   'P 1'
#
loop_
_entity.id
_entity.type
_entity.pdbx_description
1 polymer ?
#
loop_
_entity_poly.entity_id
_entity_poly.type
_entity_poly.pdbx_seq_one_letter_code
_entity_poly.pdbx_strand_id
1 'polypeptide(L)'
;MSVIIDPESIRPHEDTLYVLRLGDRTEAGAERVGEIARATAPEAEPRRLGETATGFYVDDRLVAFADATGGESRNFPQLDVLAPSDGLADRAFEAAAELARDEALIPRDATNQTVLAPTSLRGSRASRRRVGDSADYLGFARIQRTVRDIPVVGRGSRATVSVSDDGVEALAHNWRYADVVEEHSGAGIDRGRVIEAISEALAPIAEEQDVHVESARLVYYDADADLIQPAFRFIASYGRGDRVDDEDQIGGHLVGYVPALELFEELPPTLTRPRVHPKEPLATAFPRLNTRPTLGRYVVREDNAGWVASANSFLSGLRTAQTLFGTIAPIDRQYYWAEPRLYTDENREFIDAVQVALTESHGNWHIFSTLKDNADIVRFGDIPGDGYGGAARAGALAYWILHSCSVIPTSLDSDTSYDPWWDVFQGLHAAVGYRTKMWINDEVSFRYAFFAALGAPMVSNWLTTVINDDSYWPVETYVDNSHYDPERTVPWGRPSAVNVLGHAGDTIFQTTPLGRPSVLQQWWYGD
;
A
#
# COMPACT_ATOMS: atom_id res chain seq x y z
N MET A 1 -16.27 17.93 19.03
CA MET A 1 -16.64 18.16 17.63
C MET A 1 -17.71 17.14 17.26
N SER A 2 -18.06 16.97 15.99
CA SER A 2 -19.18 16.13 15.56
C SER A 2 -18.82 15.22 14.39
N VAL A 3 -19.51 14.08 14.32
CA VAL A 3 -19.53 13.24 13.12
C VAL A 3 -20.71 13.69 12.28
N ILE A 4 -20.43 14.19 11.08
CA ILE A 4 -21.41 14.69 10.13
C ILE A 4 -21.62 13.60 9.07
N ILE A 5 -22.79 12.96 9.13
CA ILE A 5 -23.18 11.91 8.20
C ILE A 5 -24.43 12.40 7.47
N ASP A 6 -24.39 12.48 6.14
CA ASP A 6 -25.61 12.60 5.36
C ASP A 6 -26.36 11.26 5.46
N PRO A 7 -27.52 11.20 6.13
CA PRO A 7 -28.23 9.95 6.24
C PRO A 7 -28.54 9.37 4.86
N GLU A 8 -28.76 10.19 3.82
CA GLU A 8 -29.16 9.74 2.46
C GLU A 8 -28.04 8.99 1.73
N SER A 9 -26.81 9.10 2.21
CA SER A 9 -25.69 8.27 1.75
C SER A 9 -25.91 6.78 2.02
N ILE A 10 -26.67 6.44 3.07
CA ILE A 10 -27.04 5.06 3.42
C ILE A 10 -28.38 4.74 2.76
N ARG A 11 -28.29 4.18 1.56
CA ARG A 11 -29.48 3.82 0.76
C ARG A 11 -30.12 2.54 1.27
N PRO A 12 -31.46 2.46 1.31
CA PRO A 12 -32.17 1.19 1.49
C PRO A 12 -31.77 0.20 0.40
N HIS A 13 -31.74 -1.08 0.77
CA HIS A 13 -31.55 -2.19 -0.15
C HIS A 13 -32.76 -3.11 -0.03
N GLU A 14 -33.44 -3.46 -1.11
CA GLU A 14 -34.69 -4.24 -1.04
C GLU A 14 -34.46 -5.74 -1.30
N ASP A 15 -33.33 -6.11 -1.91
CA ASP A 15 -33.04 -7.49 -2.27
C ASP A 15 -32.55 -8.32 -1.07
N THR A 16 -32.50 -9.64 -1.27
CA THR A 16 -31.95 -10.58 -0.29
C THR A 16 -30.44 -10.40 -0.13
N LEU A 17 -30.00 -10.27 1.12
CA LEU A 17 -28.60 -10.34 1.52
C LEU A 17 -28.24 -11.74 1.99
N TYR A 18 -27.02 -12.16 1.74
CA TYR A 18 -26.54 -13.47 2.15
C TYR A 18 -25.50 -13.36 3.25
N VAL A 19 -25.36 -14.40 4.06
CA VAL A 19 -24.13 -14.68 4.78
C VAL A 19 -23.56 -15.95 4.17
N LEU A 20 -22.31 -15.89 3.74
CA LEU A 20 -21.66 -17.01 3.07
C LEU A 20 -20.60 -17.61 3.99
N ARG A 21 -20.52 -18.94 4.03
CA ARG A 21 -19.45 -19.65 4.72
C ARG A 21 -18.33 -19.99 3.75
N LEU A 22 -17.12 -19.71 4.17
CA LEU A 22 -15.90 -20.03 3.43
C LEU A 22 -15.51 -21.50 3.65
N GLY A 23 -15.26 -22.21 2.55
CA GLY A 23 -14.70 -23.56 2.53
C GLY A 23 -13.19 -23.58 2.73
N ASP A 24 -12.56 -24.70 2.42
CA ASP A 24 -11.11 -24.84 2.51
C ASP A 24 -10.39 -23.95 1.49
N ARG A 25 -9.12 -23.62 1.79
CA ARG A 25 -8.24 -22.86 0.90
C ARG A 25 -7.77 -23.73 -0.25
N THR A 26 -7.64 -23.13 -1.44
CA THR A 26 -7.16 -23.84 -2.63
C THR A 26 -5.64 -24.00 -2.58
N GLU A 27 -5.12 -25.22 -2.73
CA GLU A 27 -3.67 -25.46 -2.84
C GLU A 27 -3.09 -25.01 -4.19
N ALA A 28 -3.93 -24.90 -5.23
CA ALA A 28 -3.53 -24.54 -6.59
C ALA A 28 -2.79 -23.20 -6.67
N GLY A 29 -3.10 -22.26 -5.76
CA GLY A 29 -2.42 -20.97 -5.69
C GLY A 29 -0.91 -21.14 -5.48
N ALA A 30 -0.52 -22.02 -4.57
CA ALA A 30 0.87 -22.28 -4.22
C ALA A 30 1.65 -22.95 -5.36
N GLU A 31 1.02 -23.91 -6.05
CA GLU A 31 1.61 -24.55 -7.23
C GLU A 31 1.82 -23.53 -8.35
N ARG A 32 0.78 -22.72 -8.63
CA ARG A 32 0.80 -21.75 -9.73
C ARG A 32 1.86 -20.66 -9.54
N VAL A 33 2.01 -20.12 -8.33
CA VAL A 33 3.07 -19.12 -8.10
C VAL A 33 4.48 -19.71 -8.22
N GLY A 34 4.65 -20.99 -7.91
CA GLY A 34 5.91 -21.71 -8.13
C GLY A 34 6.23 -21.93 -9.60
N GLU A 35 5.22 -22.21 -10.44
CA GLU A 35 5.38 -22.28 -11.90
C GLU A 35 5.79 -20.93 -12.48
N ILE A 36 5.09 -19.86 -12.11
CA ILE A 36 5.40 -18.49 -12.55
C ILE A 36 6.82 -18.12 -12.10
N ALA A 37 7.19 -18.40 -10.85
CA ALA A 37 8.53 -18.11 -10.34
C ALA A 37 9.64 -18.76 -11.18
N ARG A 38 9.48 -20.03 -11.57
CA ARG A 38 10.46 -20.74 -12.40
C ARG A 38 10.47 -20.26 -13.86
N ALA A 39 9.36 -19.73 -14.35
CA ALA A 39 9.28 -19.17 -15.69
C ALA A 39 10.01 -17.82 -15.77
N THR A 40 9.81 -16.94 -14.78
CA THR A 40 10.37 -15.59 -14.74
C THR A 40 11.77 -15.53 -14.13
N ALA A 41 12.11 -16.52 -13.31
CA ALA A 41 13.40 -16.68 -12.65
C ALA A 41 13.80 -18.17 -12.66
N PRO A 42 14.35 -18.70 -13.77
CA PRO A 42 14.70 -20.12 -13.88
C PRO A 42 15.66 -20.64 -12.81
N GLU A 43 16.46 -19.76 -12.23
CA GLU A 43 17.39 -20.02 -11.13
C GLU A 43 16.72 -19.99 -9.74
N ALA A 44 15.43 -19.69 -9.64
CA ALA A 44 14.74 -19.59 -8.36
C ALA A 44 14.62 -20.94 -7.65
N GLU A 45 15.12 -21.00 -6.42
CA GLU A 45 15.10 -22.18 -5.58
C GLU A 45 13.98 -22.08 -4.54
N PRO A 46 13.16 -23.15 -4.36
CA PRO A 46 12.17 -23.19 -3.29
C PRO A 46 12.86 -23.38 -1.94
N ARG A 47 12.48 -22.54 -0.96
CA ARG A 47 12.90 -22.62 0.44
C ARG A 47 11.67 -22.74 1.32
N ARG A 48 11.64 -23.81 2.12
CA ARG A 48 10.60 -24.00 3.14
C ARG A 48 10.83 -22.97 4.26
N LEU A 49 9.86 -22.09 4.48
CA LEU A 49 9.93 -21.03 5.50
C LEU A 49 9.28 -21.46 6.82
N GLY A 50 8.41 -22.46 6.81
CA GLY A 50 7.76 -23.02 7.98
C GLY A 50 7.08 -24.35 7.65
N GLU A 51 6.10 -24.76 8.45
CA GLU A 51 5.35 -25.98 8.15
C GLU A 51 4.52 -25.85 6.86
N THR A 52 3.97 -24.66 6.62
CA THR A 52 2.91 -24.40 5.63
C THR A 52 3.34 -23.43 4.53
N ALA A 53 4.47 -22.73 4.72
CA ALA A 53 4.92 -21.67 3.83
C ALA A 53 6.20 -22.03 3.06
N THR A 54 6.23 -21.63 1.79
CA THR A 54 7.37 -21.76 0.87
C THR A 54 7.65 -20.41 0.20
N GLY A 55 8.90 -19.98 0.24
CA GLY A 55 9.38 -18.87 -0.59
C GLY A 55 10.24 -19.39 -1.74
N PHE A 56 10.20 -18.72 -2.88
CA PHE A 56 11.07 -18.99 -4.02
C PHE A 56 12.10 -17.86 -4.11
N TYR A 57 13.37 -18.21 -4.18
CA TYR A 57 14.47 -17.26 -4.02
C TYR A 57 15.48 -17.34 -5.16
N VAL A 58 15.91 -16.19 -5.65
CA VAL A 58 17.15 -16.01 -6.42
C VAL A 58 18.17 -15.39 -5.49
N ASP A 59 19.21 -16.12 -5.14
CA ASP A 59 20.13 -15.75 -4.05
C ASP A 59 19.34 -15.43 -2.77
N ASP A 60 19.34 -14.18 -2.29
CA ASP A 60 18.58 -13.76 -1.09
C ASP A 60 17.30 -12.98 -1.43
N ARG A 61 16.94 -12.87 -2.72
CA ARG A 61 15.78 -12.13 -3.20
C ARG A 61 14.58 -13.04 -3.36
N LEU A 62 13.50 -12.74 -2.65
CA LEU A 62 12.21 -13.43 -2.76
C LEU A 62 11.54 -13.05 -4.09
N VAL A 63 11.31 -14.03 -4.95
CA VAL A 63 10.58 -13.86 -6.22
C VAL A 63 9.13 -14.33 -6.14
N ALA A 64 8.83 -15.25 -5.21
CA ALA A 64 7.47 -15.68 -4.93
C ALA A 64 7.31 -16.24 -3.52
N PHE A 65 6.09 -16.23 -3.01
CA PHE A 65 5.71 -16.72 -1.69
C PHE A 65 4.38 -17.47 -1.79
N ALA A 66 4.24 -18.56 -1.04
CA ALA A 66 2.99 -19.28 -0.86
C ALA A 66 2.88 -19.76 0.58
N ASP A 67 1.74 -19.50 1.22
CA ASP A 67 1.37 -20.09 2.52
C ASP A 67 0.10 -20.92 2.37
N ALA A 68 0.22 -22.24 2.50
CA ALA A 68 -0.90 -23.15 2.33
C ALA A 68 -1.99 -22.97 3.41
N THR A 69 -1.62 -22.53 4.63
CA THR A 69 -2.58 -22.35 5.73
C THR A 69 -3.23 -20.97 5.69
N GLY A 70 -2.47 -19.93 5.38
CA GLY A 70 -2.99 -18.58 5.18
C GLY A 70 -3.59 -18.35 3.79
N GLY A 71 -3.41 -19.26 2.83
CA GLY A 71 -3.93 -19.20 1.46
C GLY A 71 -3.28 -18.15 0.57
N GLU A 72 -2.47 -17.26 1.15
CA GLU A 72 -1.81 -16.18 0.44
C GLU A 72 -0.70 -16.74 -0.45
N SER A 73 -0.83 -16.49 -1.75
CA SER A 73 0.18 -16.80 -2.75
C SER A 73 0.49 -15.54 -3.57
N ARG A 74 1.77 -15.24 -3.78
CA ARG A 74 2.21 -14.02 -4.46
C ARG A 74 3.51 -14.20 -5.25
N ASN A 75 3.63 -13.57 -6.41
CA ASN A 75 4.89 -13.35 -7.14
C ASN A 75 5.26 -11.86 -7.12
N PHE A 76 6.56 -11.57 -7.19
CA PHE A 76 7.11 -10.22 -7.23
C PHE A 76 7.84 -10.02 -8.57
N PRO A 77 7.37 -9.08 -9.43
CA PRO A 77 7.97 -8.89 -10.75
C PRO A 77 9.39 -8.33 -10.64
N GLN A 78 10.27 -8.76 -11.55
CA GLN A 78 11.66 -8.29 -11.62
C GLN A 78 11.78 -7.07 -12.52
N LEU A 79 11.49 -5.88 -11.97
CA LEU A 79 11.34 -4.66 -12.77
C LEU A 79 12.57 -4.27 -13.61
N ASP A 80 13.78 -4.60 -13.16
CA ASP A 80 15.02 -4.23 -13.86
C ASP A 80 15.24 -4.97 -15.18
N VAL A 81 14.60 -6.12 -15.38
CA VAL A 81 14.76 -6.95 -16.60
C VAL A 81 13.59 -6.83 -17.58
N LEU A 82 12.52 -6.13 -17.20
CA LEU A 82 11.34 -5.97 -18.04
C LEU A 82 11.64 -5.09 -19.26
N ALA A 83 11.18 -5.55 -20.43
CA ALA A 83 11.16 -4.76 -21.64
C ALA A 83 9.85 -3.94 -21.74
N PRO A 84 9.91 -2.69 -22.23
CA PRO A 84 8.70 -1.94 -22.51
C PRO A 84 7.93 -2.57 -23.67
N SER A 85 6.60 -2.61 -23.59
CA SER A 85 5.72 -3.16 -24.63
C SER A 85 4.35 -2.49 -24.60
N ASP A 86 3.69 -2.43 -25.75
CA ASP A 86 2.36 -1.82 -25.90
C ASP A 86 1.26 -2.87 -25.66
N GLY A 87 0.05 -2.42 -25.29
CA GLY A 87 -1.12 -3.30 -25.15
C GLY A 87 -1.06 -4.26 -23.95
N LEU A 88 -0.18 -4.01 -22.98
CA LEU A 88 -0.01 -4.87 -21.81
C LEU A 88 -1.28 -4.91 -20.93
N ALA A 89 -2.02 -3.80 -20.81
CA ALA A 89 -3.30 -3.75 -20.09
C ALA A 89 -4.32 -4.76 -20.64
N ASP A 90 -4.48 -4.82 -21.97
CA ASP A 90 -5.40 -5.75 -22.63
C ASP A 90 -4.96 -7.20 -22.41
N ARG A 91 -3.66 -7.48 -22.53
CA ARG A 91 -3.10 -8.82 -22.22
C ARG A 91 -3.35 -9.24 -20.77
N ALA A 92 -3.24 -8.30 -19.82
CA ALA A 92 -3.53 -8.59 -18.42
C ALA A 92 -5.03 -8.86 -18.20
N PHE A 93 -5.92 -8.15 -18.87
CA PHE A 93 -7.36 -8.43 -18.83
C PHE A 93 -7.68 -9.82 -19.38
N GLU A 94 -7.08 -10.21 -20.51
CA GLU A 94 -7.23 -11.56 -21.07
C GLU A 94 -6.71 -12.63 -20.11
N ALA A 95 -5.52 -12.45 -19.54
CA ALA A 95 -4.95 -13.37 -18.56
C ALA A 95 -5.82 -13.50 -17.30
N ALA A 96 -6.41 -12.38 -16.82
CA ALA A 96 -7.34 -12.41 -15.69
C ALA A 96 -8.64 -13.14 -16.04
N ALA A 97 -9.14 -12.98 -17.28
CA ALA A 97 -10.32 -13.69 -17.75
C ALA A 97 -10.07 -15.19 -17.92
N GLU A 98 -8.85 -15.60 -18.27
CA GLU A 98 -8.43 -17.01 -18.24
C GLU A 98 -8.35 -17.56 -16.82
N LEU A 99 -7.69 -16.82 -15.92
CA LEU A 99 -7.57 -17.16 -14.50
C LEU A 99 -8.95 -17.30 -13.81
N ALA A 100 -9.91 -16.43 -14.15
CA ALA A 100 -11.30 -16.50 -13.66
C ALA A 100 -12.06 -17.76 -14.10
N ARG A 101 -11.58 -18.47 -15.14
CA ARG A 101 -12.18 -19.73 -15.58
C ARG A 101 -11.48 -20.96 -15.00
N ASP A 102 -10.34 -20.78 -14.32
CA ASP A 102 -9.60 -21.86 -13.69
C ASP A 102 -10.26 -22.22 -12.36
N GLU A 103 -11.08 -23.28 -12.36
CA GLU A 103 -11.81 -23.74 -11.17
C GLU A 103 -10.90 -24.27 -10.06
N ALA A 104 -9.63 -24.57 -10.33
CA ALA A 104 -8.68 -24.97 -9.29
C ALA A 104 -8.22 -23.76 -8.47
N LEU A 105 -8.10 -22.58 -9.10
CA LEU A 105 -7.71 -21.34 -8.45
C LEU A 105 -8.93 -20.55 -7.97
N ILE A 106 -9.99 -20.50 -8.75
CA ILE A 106 -11.18 -19.71 -8.48
C ILE A 106 -12.41 -20.62 -8.62
N PRO A 107 -12.74 -21.40 -7.58
CA PRO A 107 -13.81 -22.38 -7.64
C PRO A 107 -15.16 -21.71 -7.93
N ARG A 108 -16.03 -22.40 -8.68
CA ARG A 108 -17.43 -21.99 -8.82
C ARG A 108 -18.15 -22.22 -7.52
N ASP A 109 -18.82 -21.19 -7.03
CA ASP A 109 -19.48 -21.17 -5.74
C ASP A 109 -20.74 -20.28 -5.78
N ALA A 110 -21.28 -19.87 -4.64
CA ALA A 110 -22.48 -19.04 -4.59
C ALA A 110 -22.24 -17.55 -4.96
N THR A 111 -21.04 -17.19 -5.42
CA THR A 111 -20.64 -15.84 -5.79
C THR A 111 -20.45 -15.69 -7.30
N ASN A 112 -20.39 -14.44 -7.76
CA ASN A 112 -20.05 -14.08 -9.14
C ASN A 112 -18.64 -13.49 -9.20
N GLN A 113 -18.05 -13.51 -10.39
CA GLN A 113 -16.70 -13.00 -10.65
C GLN A 113 -16.72 -12.03 -11.82
N THR A 114 -16.03 -10.90 -11.67
CA THR A 114 -15.89 -9.88 -12.71
C THR A 114 -14.43 -9.49 -12.83
N VAL A 115 -13.88 -9.51 -14.05
CA VAL A 115 -12.57 -8.91 -14.31
C VAL A 115 -12.75 -7.39 -14.42
N LEU A 116 -12.07 -6.64 -13.57
CA LEU A 116 -12.10 -5.18 -13.56
C LEU A 116 -11.28 -4.60 -14.72
N ALA A 117 -11.51 -3.32 -15.03
CA ALA A 117 -10.73 -2.61 -16.04
C ALA A 117 -9.23 -2.70 -15.70
N PRO A 118 -8.38 -3.10 -16.67
CA PRO A 118 -6.95 -3.23 -16.43
C PRO A 118 -6.28 -1.86 -16.35
N THR A 119 -5.08 -1.82 -15.77
CA THR A 119 -4.18 -0.67 -15.82
C THR A 119 -2.77 -1.15 -16.18
N SER A 120 -1.82 -0.22 -16.34
CA SER A 120 -0.42 -0.56 -16.62
C SER A 120 0.52 0.08 -15.61
N LEU A 121 1.55 -0.68 -15.23
CA LEU A 121 2.76 -0.14 -14.61
C LEU A 121 3.58 0.52 -15.71
N ARG A 122 3.76 1.83 -15.57
CA ARG A 122 4.57 2.66 -16.45
C ARG A 122 5.90 2.96 -15.78
N GLY A 123 6.89 3.26 -16.59
CA GLY A 123 8.19 3.70 -16.12
C GLY A 123 8.81 4.75 -17.04
N SER A 124 9.61 5.63 -16.45
CA SER A 124 10.45 6.57 -17.18
C SER A 124 11.84 6.61 -16.57
N ARG A 125 12.82 7.04 -17.35
CA ARG A 125 14.20 7.21 -16.90
C ARG A 125 14.63 8.65 -17.11
N ALA A 126 15.35 9.21 -16.15
CA ALA A 126 15.90 10.55 -16.26
C ALA A 126 17.39 10.56 -15.97
N SER A 127 18.11 11.36 -16.73
CA SER A 127 19.40 11.91 -16.33
C SER A 127 19.20 13.35 -15.86
N ARG A 128 20.16 13.94 -15.16
CA ARG A 128 20.09 15.35 -14.70
C ARG A 128 19.75 16.38 -15.80
N ARG A 129 19.95 16.04 -17.07
CA ARG A 129 19.75 16.95 -18.21
C ARG A 129 18.53 16.62 -19.06
N ARG A 130 17.95 15.44 -18.86
CA ARG A 130 16.91 14.92 -19.77
C ARG A 130 16.08 13.86 -19.06
N VAL A 131 14.78 14.10 -19.05
CA VAL A 131 13.75 13.09 -18.78
C VAL A 131 13.48 12.35 -20.10
N GLY A 132 13.55 11.03 -20.06
CA GLY A 132 13.18 10.15 -21.17
C GLY A 132 11.68 9.91 -21.20
N ASP A 133 11.19 9.44 -22.33
CA ASP A 133 9.77 9.13 -22.51
C ASP A 133 9.32 8.01 -21.54
N SER A 134 8.05 8.05 -21.17
CA SER A 134 7.44 6.98 -20.39
C SER A 134 7.01 5.82 -21.31
N ALA A 135 7.08 4.60 -20.79
CA ALA A 135 6.63 3.39 -21.46
C ALA A 135 5.94 2.45 -20.48
N ASP A 136 5.12 1.54 -21.01
CA ASP A 136 4.44 0.51 -20.22
C ASP A 136 5.34 -0.72 -20.08
N TYR A 137 5.43 -1.28 -18.89
CA TYR A 137 6.31 -2.42 -18.56
C TYR A 137 5.56 -3.62 -18.00
N LEU A 138 4.40 -3.41 -17.36
CA LEU A 138 3.48 -4.47 -16.95
C LEU A 138 2.05 -4.03 -17.16
N GLY A 139 1.18 -4.92 -17.62
CA GLY A 139 -0.26 -4.80 -17.47
C GLY A 139 -0.68 -5.40 -16.15
N PHE A 140 -1.75 -4.90 -15.56
CA PHE A 140 -2.33 -5.38 -14.31
C PHE A 140 -3.85 -5.49 -14.44
N ALA A 141 -4.41 -6.61 -14.00
CA ALA A 141 -5.85 -6.80 -13.92
C ALA A 141 -6.24 -7.52 -12.62
N ARG A 142 -7.43 -7.17 -12.10
CA ARG A 142 -8.00 -7.73 -10.87
C ARG A 142 -9.29 -8.46 -11.17
N ILE A 143 -9.47 -9.60 -10.54
CA ILE A 143 -10.71 -10.36 -10.50
C ILE A 143 -11.42 -9.98 -9.20
N GLN A 144 -12.63 -9.47 -9.33
CA GLN A 144 -13.49 -9.01 -8.24
C GLN A 144 -14.58 -10.03 -8.00
N ARG A 145 -14.66 -10.54 -6.75
CA ARG A 145 -15.80 -11.31 -6.29
C ARG A 145 -16.98 -10.38 -6.05
N THR A 146 -18.17 -10.81 -6.42
CA THR A 146 -19.43 -10.11 -6.11
C THR A 146 -20.50 -11.08 -5.62
N VAL A 147 -21.42 -10.60 -4.79
CA VAL A 147 -22.61 -11.33 -4.35
C VAL A 147 -23.80 -10.51 -4.80
N ARG A 148 -24.58 -11.00 -5.76
CA ARG A 148 -25.70 -10.24 -6.38
C ARG A 148 -25.26 -8.83 -6.83
N ASP A 149 -24.14 -8.76 -7.54
CA ASP A 149 -23.53 -7.52 -8.05
C ASP A 149 -22.99 -6.55 -6.98
N ILE A 150 -23.07 -6.91 -5.69
CA ILE A 150 -22.44 -6.16 -4.59
C ILE A 150 -20.99 -6.65 -4.44
N PRO A 151 -19.97 -5.77 -4.42
CA PRO A 151 -18.58 -6.19 -4.34
C PRO A 151 -18.24 -6.81 -2.99
N VAL A 152 -17.43 -7.88 -3.01
CA VAL A 152 -16.75 -8.42 -1.83
C VAL A 152 -15.40 -7.75 -1.67
N VAL A 153 -15.14 -7.14 -0.53
CA VAL A 153 -13.87 -6.49 -0.19
C VAL A 153 -13.24 -7.20 1.00
N GLY A 154 -11.95 -6.94 1.24
CA GLY A 154 -11.19 -7.60 2.30
C GLY A 154 -10.32 -8.76 1.80
N ARG A 155 -9.49 -9.27 2.71
CA ARG A 155 -8.28 -10.03 2.40
C ARG A 155 -8.51 -11.40 1.77
N GLY A 156 -9.65 -12.03 2.02
CA GLY A 156 -9.93 -13.42 1.61
C GLY A 156 -10.45 -13.58 0.18
N SER A 157 -10.70 -12.48 -0.53
CA SER A 157 -11.31 -12.48 -1.86
C SER A 157 -10.48 -11.68 -2.86
N ARG A 158 -9.23 -12.12 -3.09
CA ARG A 158 -8.26 -11.44 -3.94
C ARG A 158 -7.68 -12.37 -5.01
N ALA A 159 -7.79 -11.96 -6.26
CA ALA A 159 -7.03 -12.55 -7.36
C ALA A 159 -6.62 -11.45 -8.35
N THR A 160 -5.32 -11.29 -8.58
CA THR A 160 -4.78 -10.34 -9.55
C THR A 160 -3.67 -10.96 -10.37
N VAL A 161 -3.51 -10.48 -11.60
CA VAL A 161 -2.46 -10.93 -12.51
C VAL A 161 -1.73 -9.72 -13.08
N SER A 162 -0.43 -9.85 -13.28
CA SER A 162 0.37 -8.89 -14.04
C SER A 162 1.13 -9.57 -15.16
N VAL A 163 1.16 -8.92 -16.31
CA VAL A 163 1.68 -9.49 -17.57
C VAL A 163 2.70 -8.55 -18.19
N SER A 164 3.87 -9.07 -18.56
CA SER A 164 4.89 -8.40 -19.37
C SER A 164 4.79 -8.80 -20.84
N ASP A 165 5.78 -8.41 -21.65
CA ASP A 165 5.93 -8.92 -23.00
C ASP A 165 6.10 -10.44 -23.04
N ASP A 166 6.83 -10.99 -22.05
CA ASP A 166 7.22 -12.41 -21.96
C ASP A 166 6.13 -13.32 -21.37
N GLY A 167 5.10 -12.75 -20.73
CA GLY A 167 3.98 -13.51 -20.18
C GLY A 167 3.56 -13.05 -18.78
N VAL A 168 3.00 -13.97 -17.99
CA VAL A 168 2.58 -13.67 -16.61
C VAL A 168 3.81 -13.51 -15.72
N GLU A 169 3.98 -12.31 -15.16
CA GLU A 169 5.09 -11.96 -14.26
C GLU A 169 4.71 -12.04 -12.79
N ALA A 170 3.45 -11.71 -12.48
CA ALA A 170 2.96 -11.69 -11.12
C ALA A 170 1.55 -12.24 -11.01
N LEU A 171 1.30 -12.93 -9.91
CA LEU A 171 -0.01 -13.37 -9.44
C LEU A 171 -0.08 -12.97 -7.97
N ALA A 172 -1.20 -12.43 -7.51
CA ALA A 172 -1.53 -12.38 -6.09
C ALA A 172 -2.88 -13.05 -5.90
N HIS A 173 -2.92 -14.10 -5.09
CA HIS A 173 -4.09 -14.96 -4.91
C HIS A 173 -4.33 -15.24 -3.44
N ASN A 174 -5.58 -15.05 -3.03
CA ASN A 174 -6.17 -15.57 -1.82
C ASN A 174 -7.67 -15.71 -2.10
N TRP A 175 -8.14 -16.94 -2.32
CA TRP A 175 -9.51 -17.22 -2.68
C TRP A 175 -9.96 -18.55 -2.09
N ARG A 176 -11.18 -18.57 -1.55
CA ARG A 176 -11.80 -19.75 -0.92
C ARG A 176 -13.20 -19.95 -1.46
N TYR A 177 -13.64 -21.19 -1.64
CA TYR A 177 -15.03 -21.48 -1.98
C TYR A 177 -16.00 -20.82 -0.97
N ALA A 178 -17.15 -20.30 -1.43
CA ALA A 178 -18.14 -19.67 -0.56
C ALA A 178 -19.57 -20.17 -0.84
N ASP A 179 -20.28 -20.62 0.20
CA ASP A 179 -21.67 -21.11 0.08
C ASP A 179 -22.63 -20.36 0.99
N VAL A 180 -23.88 -20.20 0.58
CA VAL A 180 -24.90 -19.49 1.35
C VAL A 180 -25.29 -20.32 2.57
N VAL A 181 -25.13 -19.74 3.76
CA VAL A 181 -25.57 -20.36 5.03
C VAL A 181 -26.76 -19.65 5.65
N GLU A 182 -26.94 -18.35 5.36
CA GLU A 182 -28.11 -17.58 5.80
C GLU A 182 -28.57 -16.60 4.74
N GLU A 183 -29.87 -16.30 4.76
CA GLU A 183 -30.52 -15.31 3.91
C GLU A 183 -31.24 -14.28 4.79
N HIS A 184 -31.05 -13.00 4.50
CA HIS A 184 -31.62 -11.88 5.23
C HIS A 184 -32.31 -10.94 4.25
N SER A 185 -33.41 -10.31 4.67
CA SER A 185 -34.03 -9.26 3.85
C SER A 185 -33.21 -7.97 3.94
N GLY A 186 -32.80 -7.41 2.80
CA GLY A 186 -32.13 -6.10 2.76
C GLY A 186 -32.99 -4.98 3.36
N ALA A 187 -34.33 -5.11 3.26
CA ALA A 187 -35.26 -4.16 3.87
C ALA A 187 -35.19 -4.16 5.42
N GLY A 188 -34.49 -5.15 6.00
CA GLY A 188 -34.18 -5.23 7.42
C GLY A 188 -32.97 -4.40 7.88
N ILE A 189 -32.24 -3.72 6.97
CA ILE A 189 -31.17 -2.80 7.37
C ILE A 189 -31.75 -1.62 8.15
N ASP A 190 -31.36 -1.51 9.42
CA ASP A 190 -31.68 -0.35 10.25
C ASP A 190 -30.65 0.78 9.99
N ARG A 191 -31.07 1.78 9.21
CA ARG A 191 -30.25 2.96 8.91
C ARG A 191 -29.80 3.70 10.16
N GLY A 192 -30.62 3.76 11.21
CA GLY A 192 -30.26 4.42 12.48
C GLY A 192 -29.09 3.71 13.16
N ARG A 193 -29.14 2.37 13.18
CA ARG A 193 -28.04 1.53 13.70
C ARG A 193 -26.75 1.69 12.90
N VAL A 194 -26.82 1.78 11.58
CA VAL A 194 -25.64 2.00 10.73
C VAL A 194 -25.00 3.36 11.02
N ILE A 195 -25.81 4.43 11.12
CA ILE A 195 -25.34 5.79 11.48
C ILE A 195 -24.68 5.78 12.86
N GLU A 196 -25.29 5.13 13.85
CA GLU A 196 -24.73 4.99 15.20
C GLU A 196 -23.38 4.27 15.18
N ALA A 197 -23.28 3.14 14.46
CA ALA A 197 -22.04 2.38 14.36
C ALA A 197 -20.91 3.18 13.67
N ILE A 198 -21.22 3.93 12.61
CA ILE A 198 -20.23 4.80 11.94
C ILE A 198 -19.79 5.93 12.89
N SER A 199 -20.74 6.52 13.62
CA SER A 199 -20.46 7.58 14.58
C SER A 199 -19.58 7.08 15.73
N GLU A 200 -19.83 5.86 16.23
CA GLU A 200 -18.99 5.21 17.25
C GLU A 200 -17.58 4.93 16.73
N ALA A 201 -17.46 4.39 15.52
CA ALA A 201 -16.17 4.11 14.90
C ALA A 201 -15.31 5.37 14.69
N LEU A 202 -15.96 6.52 14.44
CA LEU A 202 -15.31 7.82 14.22
C LEU A 202 -15.19 8.67 15.49
N ALA A 203 -15.83 8.28 16.59
CA ALA A 203 -15.83 9.02 17.85
C ALA A 203 -14.42 9.40 18.32
N PRO A 204 -13.38 8.53 18.24
CA PRO A 204 -12.03 8.90 18.67
C PRO A 204 -11.43 10.09 17.92
N ILE A 205 -11.79 10.32 16.66
CA ILE A 205 -11.32 11.50 15.90
C ILE A 205 -12.22 12.70 16.19
N ALA A 206 -13.53 12.47 16.33
CA ALA A 206 -14.52 13.51 16.63
C ALA A 206 -14.36 14.18 18.00
N GLU A 207 -13.55 13.59 18.89
CA GLU A 207 -13.09 14.21 20.13
C GLU A 207 -12.18 15.43 19.89
N GLU A 208 -11.46 15.46 18.75
CA GLU A 208 -10.41 16.45 18.46
C GLU A 208 -10.72 17.36 17.25
N GLN A 209 -11.58 16.94 16.33
CA GLN A 209 -11.95 17.72 15.14
C GLN A 209 -13.27 17.24 14.51
N ASP A 210 -13.90 18.03 13.64
CA ASP A 210 -15.09 17.58 12.91
C ASP A 210 -14.71 16.53 11.86
N VAL A 211 -15.60 15.55 11.68
CA VAL A 211 -15.41 14.44 10.76
C VAL A 211 -16.60 14.36 9.81
N HIS A 212 -16.34 14.34 8.51
CA HIS A 212 -17.36 14.27 7.48
C HIS A 212 -17.34 12.90 6.82
N VAL A 213 -18.46 12.17 6.88
CA VAL A 213 -18.63 10.94 6.12
C VAL A 213 -19.04 11.30 4.69
N GLU A 214 -18.13 11.06 3.75
CA GLU A 214 -18.29 11.42 2.34
C GLU A 214 -19.17 10.42 1.61
N SER A 215 -19.07 9.14 1.97
CA SER A 215 -19.92 8.09 1.42
C SER A 215 -20.01 6.89 2.36
N ALA A 216 -21.11 6.15 2.27
CA ALA A 216 -21.30 4.85 2.89
C ALA A 216 -21.97 3.92 1.85
N ARG A 217 -21.32 2.80 1.51
CA ARG A 217 -21.77 1.89 0.46
C ARG A 217 -21.88 0.49 1.00
N LEU A 218 -22.97 -0.18 0.65
CA LEU A 218 -23.14 -1.60 0.94
C LEU A 218 -22.09 -2.40 0.16
N VAL A 219 -21.37 -3.25 0.87
CA VAL A 219 -20.38 -4.20 0.37
C VAL A 219 -20.59 -5.53 1.08
N TYR A 220 -19.92 -6.57 0.62
CA TYR A 220 -19.65 -7.76 1.41
C TYR A 220 -18.22 -7.68 1.93
N TYR A 221 -17.99 -8.05 3.17
CA TYR A 221 -16.65 -8.06 3.76
C TYR A 221 -16.19 -9.51 3.99
N ASP A 222 -15.01 -9.82 3.50
CA ASP A 222 -14.30 -11.07 3.70
C ASP A 222 -13.04 -10.80 4.55
N ALA A 223 -13.13 -11.12 5.83
CA ALA A 223 -12.06 -10.91 6.79
C ALA A 223 -10.91 -11.92 6.64
N ASP A 224 -10.98 -12.84 5.67
CA ASP A 224 -10.15 -14.04 5.58
C ASP A 224 -10.34 -14.99 6.80
N ALA A 225 -11.51 -14.90 7.44
CA ALA A 225 -11.97 -15.72 8.57
C ALA A 225 -12.90 -16.83 8.08
N ASP A 226 -14.05 -17.11 8.71
CA ASP A 226 -14.94 -18.21 8.31
C ASP A 226 -16.11 -17.76 7.42
N LEU A 227 -16.42 -16.45 7.38
CA LEU A 227 -17.60 -15.92 6.69
C LEU A 227 -17.28 -14.76 5.74
N ILE A 228 -18.16 -14.62 4.74
CA ILE A 228 -18.37 -13.38 4.01
C ILE A 228 -19.73 -12.82 4.45
N GLN A 229 -19.76 -11.58 4.93
CA GLN A 229 -20.95 -10.95 5.51
C GLN A 229 -21.22 -9.55 4.95
N PRO A 230 -22.47 -9.07 4.92
CA PRO A 230 -22.78 -7.74 4.41
C PRO A 230 -22.35 -6.65 5.41
N ALA A 231 -21.69 -5.61 4.90
CA ALA A 231 -21.16 -4.49 5.65
C ALA A 231 -21.38 -3.17 4.90
N PHE A 232 -21.34 -2.05 5.60
CA PHE A 232 -21.16 -0.74 4.97
C PHE A 232 -19.70 -0.36 5.01
N ARG A 233 -19.10 -0.13 3.84
CA ARG A 233 -17.82 0.55 3.69
C ARG A 233 -18.08 2.05 3.66
N PHE A 234 -17.46 2.81 4.55
CA PHE A 234 -17.59 4.27 4.57
C PHE A 234 -16.23 4.95 4.37
N ILE A 235 -16.27 6.14 3.77
CA ILE A 235 -15.11 7.03 3.63
C ILE A 235 -15.39 8.26 4.47
N ALA A 236 -14.40 8.68 5.26
CA ALA A 236 -14.49 9.89 6.05
C ALA A 236 -13.28 10.81 5.84
N SER A 237 -13.52 12.11 5.92
CA SER A 237 -12.51 13.16 5.93
C SER A 237 -12.53 13.95 7.23
N TYR A 238 -11.37 14.47 7.62
CA TYR A 238 -11.17 15.28 8.82
C TYR A 238 -10.08 16.34 8.58
N GLY A 239 -9.96 17.31 9.48
CA GLY A 239 -8.93 18.37 9.40
C GLY A 239 -9.28 19.53 8.45
N ARG A 240 -10.35 19.41 7.66
CA ARG A 240 -10.84 20.49 6.79
C ARG A 240 -11.47 21.59 7.65
N GLY A 241 -10.79 22.72 7.81
CA GLY A 241 -11.39 23.89 8.45
C GLY A 241 -12.53 24.46 7.59
N ASP A 242 -13.34 25.37 8.15
CA ASP A 242 -14.38 26.12 7.42
C ASP A 242 -13.84 26.96 6.23
N ARG A 243 -12.52 27.03 6.07
CA ARG A 243 -11.84 27.75 4.99
C ARG A 243 -11.52 26.79 3.85
N VAL A 244 -12.48 26.68 2.93
CA VAL A 244 -12.36 25.93 1.66
C VAL A 244 -11.26 26.52 0.74
N ASP A 245 -10.77 27.73 1.02
CA ASP A 245 -9.86 28.47 0.14
C ASP A 245 -8.36 28.33 0.49
N ASP A 246 -7.99 27.57 1.52
CA ASP A 246 -6.57 27.38 1.89
C ASP A 246 -6.02 26.15 1.15
N GLU A 247 -5.37 26.38 -0.01
CA GLU A 247 -4.73 25.35 -0.84
C GLU A 247 -3.69 24.51 -0.06
N ASP A 248 -3.25 25.00 1.11
CA ASP A 248 -2.27 24.35 1.98
C ASP A 248 -2.85 23.36 3.01
N GLN A 249 -4.19 23.20 3.13
CA GLN A 249 -4.78 22.19 4.03
C GLN A 249 -4.84 20.79 3.40
N ILE A 250 -4.03 19.87 3.92
CA ILE A 250 -3.98 18.47 3.49
C ILE A 250 -4.89 17.61 4.39
N GLY A 251 -6.21 17.87 4.36
CA GLY A 251 -7.15 17.12 5.20
C GLY A 251 -6.94 15.60 5.11
N GLY A 252 -7.04 14.93 6.26
CA GLY A 252 -6.83 13.50 6.34
C GLY A 252 -8.07 12.73 5.88
N HIS A 253 -7.84 11.54 5.32
CA HIS A 253 -8.89 10.64 4.91
C HIS A 253 -8.69 9.23 5.46
N LEU A 254 -9.79 8.54 5.71
CA LEU A 254 -9.79 7.16 6.18
C LEU A 254 -10.95 6.38 5.57
N VAL A 255 -10.83 5.06 5.61
CA VAL A 255 -11.87 4.11 5.20
C VAL A 255 -12.25 3.24 6.39
N GLY A 256 -13.53 2.92 6.56
CA GLY A 256 -13.98 2.05 7.64
C GLY A 256 -15.10 1.12 7.22
N TYR A 257 -15.40 0.17 8.10
CA TYR A 257 -16.42 -0.85 7.89
C TYR A 257 -17.30 -0.97 9.13
N VAL A 258 -18.62 -1.00 8.92
CA VAL A 258 -19.60 -1.31 9.97
C VAL A 258 -20.55 -2.40 9.48
N PRO A 259 -21.12 -3.23 10.36
CA PRO A 259 -22.04 -4.27 9.92
C PRO A 259 -23.31 -3.67 9.31
N ALA A 260 -23.78 -4.25 8.20
CA ALA A 260 -25.08 -3.88 7.63
C ALA A 260 -26.25 -4.55 8.38
N LEU A 261 -25.99 -5.69 9.02
CA LEU A 261 -26.95 -6.51 9.77
C LEU A 261 -26.44 -6.75 11.21
N GLU A 262 -26.87 -7.84 11.84
CA GLU A 262 -26.15 -8.38 13.01
C GLU A 262 -24.72 -8.77 12.61
N LEU A 263 -23.76 -8.55 13.51
CA LEU A 263 -22.35 -8.81 13.26
C LEU A 263 -22.09 -10.31 13.46
N PHE A 264 -21.67 -11.01 12.39
CA PHE A 264 -21.33 -12.43 12.46
C PHE A 264 -19.85 -12.64 12.78
N GLU A 265 -18.98 -11.82 12.18
CA GLU A 265 -17.54 -11.81 12.42
C GLU A 265 -17.03 -10.39 12.67
N GLU A 266 -15.90 -10.26 13.38
CA GLU A 266 -15.30 -8.96 13.62
C GLU A 266 -14.86 -8.29 12.31
N LEU A 267 -15.29 -7.04 12.12
CA LEU A 267 -14.79 -6.17 11.07
C LEU A 267 -13.49 -5.50 11.53
N PRO A 268 -12.59 -5.12 10.61
CA PRO A 268 -11.36 -4.42 10.98
C PRO A 268 -11.72 -3.11 11.70
N PRO A 269 -11.04 -2.79 12.82
CA PRO A 269 -11.28 -1.54 13.51
C PRO A 269 -10.92 -0.38 12.59
N THR A 270 -11.79 0.63 12.50
CA THR A 270 -11.49 1.85 11.72
C THR A 270 -10.23 2.53 12.23
N LEU A 271 -10.04 2.55 13.55
CA LEU A 271 -8.84 3.10 14.18
C LEU A 271 -8.31 2.13 15.22
N THR A 272 -7.03 1.82 15.09
CA THR A 272 -6.33 1.07 16.13
C THR A 272 -5.69 2.04 17.10
N ARG A 273 -6.01 1.93 18.40
CA ARG A 273 -5.32 2.71 19.42
C ARG A 273 -3.89 2.18 19.59
N PRO A 274 -2.85 2.95 19.25
CA PRO A 274 -1.48 2.49 19.36
C PRO A 274 -1.11 2.27 20.84
N ARG A 275 -0.33 1.22 21.11
CA ARG A 275 0.22 0.96 22.45
C ARG A 275 1.60 1.59 22.66
N VAL A 276 2.33 1.85 21.58
CA VAL A 276 3.68 2.39 21.59
C VAL A 276 3.69 3.68 20.78
N HIS A 277 4.06 4.76 21.44
CA HIS A 277 4.13 6.08 20.82
C HIS A 277 5.57 6.43 20.43
N PRO A 278 5.75 7.28 19.41
CA PRO A 278 7.04 7.88 19.10
C PRO A 278 7.54 8.72 20.29
N LYS A 279 8.85 8.89 20.37
CA LYS A 279 9.51 9.71 21.40
C LYS A 279 9.91 11.06 20.80
N GLU A 280 10.26 12.00 21.67
CA GLU A 280 10.98 13.19 21.23
C GLU A 280 12.34 12.80 20.61
N PRO A 281 12.76 13.43 19.50
CA PRO A 281 14.01 13.08 18.85
C PRO A 281 15.21 13.46 19.73
N LEU A 282 16.07 12.49 19.99
CA LEU A 282 17.30 12.67 20.75
C LEU A 282 18.50 12.38 19.85
N ALA A 283 19.31 13.41 19.59
CA ALA A 283 20.58 13.32 18.90
C ALA A 283 21.46 12.26 19.56
N THR A 284 21.58 11.10 18.93
CA THR A 284 22.39 9.99 19.45
C THR A 284 23.25 9.42 18.34
N ALA A 285 24.58 9.56 18.50
CA ALA A 285 25.53 8.97 17.57
C ALA A 285 25.46 7.44 17.66
N PHE A 286 25.37 6.81 16.50
CA PHE A 286 25.17 5.38 16.40
C PHE A 286 26.28 4.71 15.57
N PRO A 287 26.84 3.57 16.01
CA PRO A 287 27.76 2.80 15.17
C PRO A 287 27.06 2.32 13.89
N ARG A 288 27.65 2.66 12.74
CA ARG A 288 27.07 2.44 11.40
C ARG A 288 27.16 1.01 10.88
N LEU A 289 28.11 0.23 11.41
CA LEU A 289 28.35 -1.14 10.99
C LEU A 289 27.52 -2.07 11.86
N ASN A 290 26.38 -2.48 11.31
CA ASN A 290 25.60 -3.55 11.88
C ASN A 290 25.40 -4.61 10.79
N THR A 291 25.45 -5.88 11.16
CA THR A 291 25.20 -7.00 10.23
C THR A 291 23.72 -7.06 9.82
N ARG A 292 22.87 -6.25 10.45
CA ARG A 292 21.44 -6.11 10.15
C ARG A 292 21.12 -4.64 9.80
N PRO A 293 20.25 -4.37 8.82
CA PRO A 293 19.77 -3.02 8.56
C PRO A 293 19.18 -2.39 9.82
N THR A 294 19.36 -1.09 10.01
CA THR A 294 18.67 -0.32 11.04
C THR A 294 17.48 0.42 10.45
N LEU A 295 16.43 0.55 11.26
CA LEU A 295 15.17 1.18 10.91
C LEU A 295 14.97 2.45 11.74
N GLY A 296 14.58 3.53 11.06
CA GLY A 296 13.98 4.73 11.65
C GLY A 296 12.52 4.86 11.26
N ARG A 297 11.65 5.20 12.21
CA ARG A 297 10.23 5.47 11.99
C ARG A 297 9.91 6.88 12.51
N TYR A 298 9.40 7.74 11.64
CA TYR A 298 9.14 9.14 11.91
C TYR A 298 7.66 9.43 11.62
N VAL A 299 6.94 9.90 12.63
CA VAL A 299 5.47 10.03 12.57
C VAL A 299 5.06 11.48 12.79
N VAL A 300 4.15 11.99 11.96
CA VAL A 300 3.53 13.32 12.11
C VAL A 300 3.07 13.60 13.54
N ARG A 301 3.28 14.83 14.00
CA ARG A 301 2.94 15.29 15.36
C ARG A 301 1.52 15.80 15.46
N GLU A 302 0.96 15.68 16.67
CA GLU A 302 -0.34 16.24 17.07
C GLU A 302 -1.51 15.89 16.12
N ASP A 303 -1.44 14.74 15.48
CA ASP A 303 -2.45 14.25 14.55
C ASP A 303 -3.12 12.99 15.11
N ASN A 304 -4.12 12.50 14.39
CA ASN A 304 -4.87 11.31 14.74
C ASN A 304 -3.95 10.08 14.94
N ALA A 305 -4.36 9.22 15.87
CA ALA A 305 -3.58 8.06 16.28
C ALA A 305 -3.37 6.99 15.18
N GLY A 306 -4.07 7.10 14.05
CA GLY A 306 -3.93 6.20 12.89
C GLY A 306 -2.51 6.19 12.32
N TRP A 307 -1.82 7.34 12.30
CA TRP A 307 -0.44 7.45 11.81
C TRP A 307 0.53 6.62 12.66
N VAL A 308 0.36 6.70 13.98
CA VAL A 308 1.14 5.93 14.95
C VAL A 308 0.80 4.44 14.84
N ALA A 309 -0.47 4.10 14.59
CA ALA A 309 -0.90 2.72 14.39
C ALA A 309 -0.29 2.13 13.11
N SER A 310 -0.29 2.86 11.99
CA SER A 310 0.37 2.45 10.74
C SER A 310 1.88 2.21 10.95
N ALA A 311 2.57 3.14 11.60
CA ALA A 311 4.00 3.01 11.92
C ALA A 311 4.30 1.75 12.75
N ASN A 312 3.43 1.42 13.71
CA ASN A 312 3.56 0.22 14.54
C ASN A 312 3.19 -1.05 13.76
N SER A 313 2.23 -0.95 12.85
CA SER A 313 1.82 -2.03 11.95
C SER A 313 2.97 -2.45 11.03
N PHE A 314 3.72 -1.48 10.49
CA PHE A 314 4.95 -1.73 9.74
C PHE A 314 5.97 -2.55 10.56
N LEU A 315 6.29 -2.11 11.78
CA LEU A 315 7.20 -2.86 12.65
C LEU A 315 6.66 -4.24 13.01
N SER A 316 5.34 -4.37 13.19
CA SER A 316 4.68 -5.65 13.43
C SER A 316 4.87 -6.59 12.25
N GLY A 317 4.73 -6.11 11.00
CA GLY A 317 4.96 -6.91 9.80
C GLY A 317 6.37 -7.51 9.75
N LEU A 318 7.40 -6.68 10.01
CA LEU A 318 8.80 -7.14 10.12
C LEU A 318 8.96 -8.24 11.18
N ARG A 319 8.37 -8.03 12.37
CA ARG A 319 8.47 -8.98 13.49
C ARG A 319 7.68 -10.26 13.28
N THR A 320 6.54 -10.18 12.59
CA THR A 320 5.73 -11.36 12.25
C THR A 320 6.51 -12.26 11.29
N ALA A 321 7.12 -11.70 10.24
CA ALA A 321 7.97 -12.48 9.34
C ALA A 321 9.14 -13.15 10.09
N GLN A 322 9.79 -12.41 10.99
CA GLN A 322 10.84 -12.97 11.85
C GLN A 322 10.33 -14.08 12.77
N THR A 323 9.16 -13.91 13.38
CA THR A 323 8.60 -14.86 14.36
C THR A 323 8.14 -16.14 13.68
N LEU A 324 7.45 -16.02 12.54
CA LEU A 324 6.90 -17.17 11.83
C LEU A 324 7.96 -17.93 11.03
N PHE A 325 8.95 -17.22 10.47
CA PHE A 325 9.86 -17.80 9.47
C PHE A 325 11.35 -17.62 9.78
N GLY A 326 11.69 -17.08 10.96
CA GLY A 326 13.07 -16.95 11.41
C GLY A 326 13.91 -15.94 10.62
N THR A 327 13.29 -15.03 9.88
CA THR A 327 14.03 -14.01 9.11
C THR A 327 14.70 -12.98 10.00
N ILE A 328 15.68 -12.27 9.42
CA ILE A 328 16.44 -11.25 10.13
C ILE A 328 15.72 -9.91 9.99
N ALA A 329 14.89 -9.53 10.94
CA ALA A 329 14.26 -8.21 10.91
C ALA A 329 15.30 -7.07 11.11
N PRO A 330 15.11 -5.92 10.44
CA PRO A 330 15.83 -4.69 10.76
C PRO A 330 15.74 -4.32 12.24
N ILE A 331 16.77 -3.66 12.75
CA ILE A 331 16.80 -3.19 14.13
C ILE A 331 16.07 -1.85 14.21
N ASP A 332 14.89 -1.84 14.85
CA ASP A 332 14.14 -0.62 15.20
C ASP A 332 15.00 0.26 16.11
N ARG A 333 15.62 1.29 15.52
CA ARG A 333 16.66 2.10 16.16
C ARG A 333 16.16 3.47 16.54
N GLN A 334 15.32 4.05 15.69
CA GLN A 334 14.72 5.35 15.93
C GLN A 334 13.21 5.23 15.77
N TYR A 335 12.47 5.73 16.75
CA TYR A 335 11.01 5.86 16.66
C TYR A 335 10.60 7.18 17.28
N TYR A 336 10.47 8.19 16.41
CA TYR A 336 10.38 9.58 16.82
C TYR A 336 9.21 10.31 16.18
N TRP A 337 8.76 11.35 16.87
CA TRP A 337 7.93 12.37 16.26
C TRP A 337 8.71 13.07 15.15
N ALA A 338 8.08 13.25 14.00
CA ALA A 338 8.68 13.87 12.84
C ALA A 338 8.80 15.39 13.10
N GLU A 339 10.02 15.90 13.14
CA GLU A 339 10.28 17.34 13.10
C GLU A 339 11.02 17.69 11.80
N PRO A 340 10.83 18.88 11.21
CA PRO A 340 11.50 19.23 9.95
C PRO A 340 13.03 19.13 9.99
N ARG A 341 13.63 19.45 11.15
CA ARG A 341 15.08 19.36 11.36
C ARG A 341 15.65 17.96 11.14
N LEU A 342 14.85 16.90 11.36
CA LEU A 342 15.29 15.51 11.18
C LEU A 342 15.53 15.13 9.72
N TYR A 343 14.97 15.91 8.79
CA TYR A 343 15.09 15.74 7.35
C TYR A 343 16.05 16.76 6.72
N THR A 344 16.27 17.88 7.41
CA THR A 344 17.04 19.00 6.91
C THR A 344 18.36 19.11 7.67
N ASP A 345 18.46 20.02 8.63
CA ASP A 345 19.72 20.42 9.27
C ASP A 345 20.38 19.31 10.12
N GLU A 346 19.58 18.36 10.62
CA GLU A 346 20.04 17.26 11.48
C GLU A 346 19.85 15.89 10.83
N ASN A 347 19.67 15.85 9.50
CA ASN A 347 19.44 14.61 8.75
C ASN A 347 20.45 13.49 9.07
N ARG A 348 21.73 13.83 9.25
CA ARG A 348 22.82 12.88 9.55
C ARG A 348 22.73 12.19 10.91
N GLU A 349 21.92 12.72 11.82
CA GLU A 349 21.66 12.13 13.14
C GLU A 349 20.36 11.32 13.16
N PHE A 350 19.51 11.52 12.15
CA PHE A 350 18.18 10.94 12.05
C PHE A 350 17.97 10.20 10.73
N ILE A 351 17.29 10.81 9.76
CA ILE A 351 16.82 10.13 8.54
C ILE A 351 17.96 9.44 7.78
N ASP A 352 19.15 10.06 7.76
CA ASP A 352 20.34 9.56 7.07
C ASP A 352 21.31 8.81 8.00
N ALA A 353 20.92 8.60 9.27
CA ALA A 353 21.67 7.79 10.23
C ALA A 353 21.23 6.31 10.26
N VAL A 354 20.11 5.98 9.63
CA VAL A 354 19.54 4.63 9.52
C VAL A 354 19.65 4.12 8.08
N GLN A 355 19.52 2.80 7.87
CA GLN A 355 19.53 2.24 6.51
C GLN A 355 18.15 2.23 5.85
N VAL A 356 17.10 2.12 6.65
CA VAL A 356 15.70 2.14 6.22
C VAL A 356 14.96 3.18 7.03
N ALA A 357 14.27 4.10 6.37
CA ALA A 357 13.42 5.07 7.03
C ALA A 357 11.97 4.93 6.57
N LEU A 358 11.03 4.92 7.53
CA LEU A 358 9.60 5.09 7.30
C LEU A 358 9.19 6.47 7.78
N THR A 359 8.49 7.21 6.93
CA THR A 359 7.85 8.49 7.24
C THR A 359 6.34 8.35 7.06
N GLU A 360 5.59 8.68 8.12
CA GLU A 360 4.13 8.63 8.22
C GLU A 360 3.61 10.05 8.40
N SER A 361 3.05 10.63 7.33
CA SER A 361 2.74 12.06 7.26
C SER A 361 1.71 12.39 6.19
N HIS A 362 1.08 13.56 6.31
CA HIS A 362 0.32 14.14 5.20
C HIS A 362 1.25 14.68 4.13
N GLY A 363 0.89 14.45 2.86
CA GLY A 363 1.78 14.70 1.74
C GLY A 363 1.10 15.46 0.60
N ASN A 364 1.95 16.06 -0.22
CA ASN A 364 1.62 16.71 -1.48
C ASN A 364 2.88 16.57 -2.37
N TRP A 365 2.81 16.94 -3.65
CA TRP A 365 3.90 16.80 -4.60
C TRP A 365 5.24 17.35 -4.04
N HIS A 366 6.17 16.43 -3.79
CA HIS A 366 7.52 16.71 -3.27
C HIS A 366 7.59 17.41 -1.89
N ILE A 367 6.50 17.39 -1.13
CA ILE A 367 6.43 17.97 0.22
C ILE A 367 5.62 17.08 1.17
N PHE A 368 5.86 17.21 2.47
CA PHE A 368 5.00 16.61 3.49
C PHE A 368 4.95 17.46 4.76
N SER A 369 3.81 17.42 5.46
CA SER A 369 3.59 18.07 6.75
C SER A 369 4.05 17.17 7.89
N THR A 370 4.76 17.74 8.87
CA THR A 370 5.19 17.01 10.07
C THR A 370 4.47 17.43 11.35
N LEU A 371 3.57 18.41 11.26
CA LEU A 371 2.69 18.82 12.34
C LEU A 371 1.26 18.93 11.79
N LYS A 372 0.39 18.01 12.24
CA LYS A 372 -0.97 17.87 11.71
C LYS A 372 -0.94 17.78 10.18
N ASP A 373 -1.97 18.30 9.53
CA ASP A 373 -2.15 18.30 8.09
C ASP A 373 -1.62 19.54 7.37
N ASN A 374 -1.07 20.54 8.06
CA ASN A 374 -0.84 21.85 7.44
C ASN A 374 0.39 22.63 7.93
N ALA A 375 1.20 22.09 8.84
CA ALA A 375 2.29 22.84 9.46
C ALA A 375 3.61 22.06 9.49
N ASP A 376 4.71 22.79 9.72
CA ASP A 376 6.06 22.23 9.75
C ASP A 376 6.35 21.37 8.51
N ILE A 377 6.19 22.03 7.35
CA ILE A 377 6.35 21.43 6.03
C ILE A 377 7.82 21.15 5.74
N VAL A 378 8.12 19.92 5.34
CA VAL A 378 9.39 19.52 4.73
C VAL A 378 9.21 19.54 3.22
N ARG A 379 10.01 20.35 2.54
CA ARG A 379 10.09 20.34 1.07
C ARG A 379 11.32 19.58 0.65
N PHE A 380 11.23 18.78 -0.39
CA PHE A 380 12.41 18.05 -0.86
C PHE A 380 13.52 18.98 -1.35
N GLY A 381 13.17 20.18 -1.85
CA GLY A 381 14.15 21.21 -2.21
C GLY A 381 14.86 21.85 -1.01
N ASP A 382 14.35 21.68 0.21
CA ASP A 382 14.98 22.16 1.45
C ASP A 382 15.93 21.11 2.04
N ILE A 383 15.94 19.88 1.52
CA ILE A 383 16.90 18.85 1.91
C ILE A 383 18.30 19.34 1.48
N PRO A 384 19.30 19.34 2.39
CA PRO A 384 20.64 19.82 2.09
C PRO A 384 21.20 19.20 0.80
N GLY A 385 21.97 19.96 0.03
CA GLY A 385 22.50 19.50 -1.28
C GLY A 385 23.48 18.32 -1.21
N ASP A 386 23.84 17.84 -0.01
CA ASP A 386 24.51 16.56 0.19
C ASP A 386 23.56 15.38 0.44
N GLY A 387 22.24 15.62 0.42
CA GLY A 387 21.15 14.65 0.33
C GLY A 387 21.20 13.56 1.38
N TYR A 388 20.71 12.37 1.04
CA TYR A 388 20.88 11.17 1.87
C TYR A 388 21.62 10.05 1.13
N GLY A 389 22.13 9.11 1.91
CA GLY A 389 22.71 7.86 1.46
C GLY A 389 24.23 7.83 1.40
N GLY A 390 24.77 6.79 0.74
CA GLY A 390 26.18 6.43 0.82
C GLY A 390 27.22 7.46 0.38
N ALA A 391 26.84 8.39 -0.50
CA ALA A 391 27.68 9.49 -0.99
C ALA A 391 27.39 10.83 -0.29
N ALA A 392 26.36 10.91 0.54
CA ALA A 392 26.16 12.00 1.48
C ALA A 392 27.29 11.98 2.52
N ARG A 393 27.57 13.12 3.15
CA ARG A 393 28.65 13.19 4.14
C ARG A 393 28.29 12.33 5.35
N ALA A 394 28.79 11.09 5.33
CA ALA A 394 28.61 10.14 6.42
C ALA A 394 27.17 9.58 6.54
N GLY A 395 26.41 9.61 5.43
CA GLY A 395 25.06 9.06 5.33
C GLY A 395 24.99 7.54 5.24
N ALA A 396 23.82 6.98 5.55
CA ALA A 396 23.58 5.54 5.60
C ALA A 396 22.25 5.12 4.96
N LEU A 397 21.37 6.06 4.59
CA LEU A 397 20.04 5.73 4.10
C LEU A 397 20.09 5.03 2.74
N ALA A 398 19.61 3.79 2.70
CA ALA A 398 19.43 3.04 1.48
C ALA A 398 17.99 3.18 0.95
N TYR A 399 17.00 3.11 1.85
CA TYR A 399 15.58 3.09 1.47
C TYR A 399 14.76 4.11 2.25
N TRP A 400 14.01 4.94 1.54
CA TRP A 400 13.04 5.86 2.14
C TRP A 400 11.61 5.47 1.76
N ILE A 401 10.82 5.10 2.76
CA ILE A 401 9.42 4.73 2.62
C ILE A 401 8.59 5.92 3.08
N LEU A 402 7.86 6.52 2.16
CA LEU A 402 7.02 7.69 2.36
C LEU A 402 5.57 7.25 2.31
N HIS A 403 5.02 6.84 3.45
CA HIS A 403 3.60 6.55 3.58
C HIS A 403 2.86 7.89 3.72
N SER A 404 2.67 8.56 2.58
CA SER A 404 2.19 9.95 2.51
C SER A 404 1.49 10.22 1.17
N CYS A 405 0.38 10.97 1.21
CA CYS A 405 -0.45 11.28 0.05
C CYS A 405 0.34 11.98 -1.06
N SER A 406 0.22 11.54 -2.32
CA SER A 406 0.73 12.24 -3.51
C SER A 406 2.20 12.70 -3.47
N VAL A 407 3.02 12.16 -2.58
CA VAL A 407 4.35 12.72 -2.29
C VAL A 407 5.38 12.47 -3.40
N ILE A 408 5.16 11.45 -4.23
CA ILE A 408 6.01 11.10 -5.36
C ILE A 408 5.21 11.27 -6.66
N PRO A 409 5.10 12.50 -7.19
CA PRO A 409 4.52 12.71 -8.51
C PRO A 409 5.42 12.13 -9.60
N THR A 410 4.84 11.89 -10.76
CA THR A 410 5.48 11.21 -11.89
C THR A 410 5.48 12.10 -13.13
N SER A 411 6.10 11.66 -14.22
CA SER A 411 6.08 12.38 -15.49
C SER A 411 4.69 12.48 -16.12
N LEU A 412 3.71 11.70 -15.66
CA LEU A 412 2.29 11.88 -16.00
C LEU A 412 1.66 13.11 -15.32
N ASP A 413 2.29 13.57 -14.24
CA ASP A 413 1.74 14.57 -13.33
C ASP A 413 2.43 15.91 -13.50
N SER A 414 3.76 15.89 -13.66
CA SER A 414 4.59 17.08 -13.86
C SER A 414 5.85 16.76 -14.65
N ASP A 415 6.24 17.65 -15.56
CA ASP A 415 7.51 17.57 -16.30
C ASP A 415 8.74 17.71 -15.37
N THR A 416 8.56 18.26 -14.17
CA THR A 416 9.61 18.45 -13.17
C THR A 416 9.60 17.37 -12.08
N SER A 417 8.94 16.22 -12.32
CA SER A 417 8.77 15.15 -11.32
C SER A 417 10.08 14.63 -10.73
N TYR A 418 11.19 14.74 -11.45
CA TYR A 418 12.53 14.29 -11.05
C TYR A 418 13.37 15.33 -10.32
N ASP A 419 13.07 16.61 -10.47
CA ASP A 419 13.99 17.70 -10.10
C ASP A 419 14.49 17.62 -8.65
N PRO A 420 13.62 17.52 -7.63
CA PRO A 420 14.09 17.47 -6.24
C PRO A 420 14.84 16.17 -5.93
N TRP A 421 14.53 15.08 -6.62
CA TRP A 421 15.14 13.78 -6.35
C TRP A 421 16.64 13.75 -6.66
N TRP A 422 17.13 14.61 -7.55
CA TRP A 422 18.55 14.72 -7.83
C TRP A 422 19.37 15.24 -6.65
N ASP A 423 18.75 16.01 -5.76
CA ASP A 423 19.41 16.52 -4.56
C ASP A 423 19.20 15.57 -3.38
N VAL A 424 18.03 14.91 -3.31
CA VAL A 424 17.75 13.85 -2.32
C VAL A 424 18.66 12.63 -2.50
N PHE A 425 18.82 12.12 -3.73
CA PHE A 425 19.57 10.89 -4.00
C PHE A 425 21.07 11.14 -4.04
N GLN A 426 21.72 11.00 -2.89
CA GLN A 426 23.17 11.07 -2.73
C GLN A 426 23.70 9.72 -2.24
N GLY A 427 23.18 8.64 -2.84
CA GLY A 427 23.51 7.26 -2.50
C GLY A 427 22.36 6.47 -1.88
N LEU A 428 21.12 6.98 -1.90
CA LEU A 428 19.92 6.14 -1.76
C LEU A 428 19.86 5.12 -2.89
N HIS A 429 19.25 3.99 -2.60
CA HIS A 429 18.86 2.99 -3.59
C HIS A 429 17.49 3.33 -4.16
N ALA A 430 16.50 3.55 -3.28
CA ALA A 430 15.13 3.84 -3.68
C ALA A 430 14.35 4.67 -2.64
N ALA A 431 13.36 5.39 -3.14
CA ALA A 431 12.28 6.00 -2.38
C ALA A 431 10.94 5.47 -2.94
N VAL A 432 10.03 5.08 -2.05
CA VAL A 432 8.71 4.55 -2.43
C VAL A 432 7.61 5.34 -1.70
N GLY A 433 6.48 5.56 -2.36
CA GLY A 433 5.38 6.34 -1.82
C GLY A 433 4.15 6.32 -2.72
N TYR A 434 3.24 7.26 -2.51
CA TYR A 434 2.03 7.37 -3.33
C TYR A 434 2.17 8.50 -4.36
N ARG A 435 1.59 8.26 -5.54
CA ARG A 435 1.34 9.23 -6.59
C ARG A 435 0.03 10.00 -6.34
N THR A 436 -0.98 9.33 -5.80
CA THR A 436 -2.29 9.92 -5.45
C THR A 436 -2.53 9.90 -3.94
N LYS A 437 -3.68 10.43 -3.49
CA LYS A 437 -4.07 10.35 -2.07
C LYS A 437 -4.23 8.90 -1.61
N MET A 438 -3.96 8.66 -0.32
CA MET A 438 -3.97 7.34 0.30
C MET A 438 -4.85 7.32 1.56
N TRP A 439 -5.22 6.12 2.02
CA TRP A 439 -5.93 5.95 3.30
C TRP A 439 -4.91 5.69 4.41
N ILE A 440 -5.02 6.45 5.49
CA ILE A 440 -4.12 6.30 6.64
C ILE A 440 -4.17 4.91 7.30
N ASN A 441 -5.33 4.26 7.23
CA ASN A 441 -5.65 3.04 7.94
C ASN A 441 -5.82 1.84 6.99
N ASP A 442 -5.07 1.83 5.88
CA ASP A 442 -4.95 0.66 5.01
C ASP A 442 -4.06 -0.46 5.61
N GLU A 443 -3.89 -1.55 4.87
CA GLU A 443 -3.03 -2.68 5.30
C GLU A 443 -1.63 -2.66 4.67
N VAL A 444 -1.30 -1.60 3.92
CA VAL A 444 -0.07 -1.54 3.12
C VAL A 444 1.15 -1.63 4.02
N SER A 445 1.19 -0.83 5.09
CA SER A 445 2.33 -0.78 6.02
C SER A 445 2.71 -2.16 6.58
N PHE A 446 1.73 -2.95 7.03
CA PHE A 446 2.00 -4.30 7.54
C PHE A 446 2.53 -5.22 6.45
N ARG A 447 1.82 -5.32 5.33
CA ARG A 447 2.10 -6.31 4.28
C ARG A 447 3.40 -6.01 3.57
N TYR A 448 3.63 -4.75 3.25
CA TYR A 448 4.87 -4.31 2.63
C TYR A 448 6.07 -4.67 3.51
N ALA A 449 5.99 -4.38 4.82
CA ALA A 449 7.02 -4.72 5.78
C ALA A 449 7.24 -6.23 5.92
N PHE A 450 6.14 -6.99 6.05
CA PHE A 450 6.19 -8.45 6.14
C PHE A 450 6.96 -9.07 4.97
N PHE A 451 6.62 -8.70 3.73
CA PHE A 451 7.31 -9.22 2.55
C PHE A 451 8.73 -8.67 2.39
N ALA A 452 8.98 -7.42 2.78
CA ALA A 452 10.35 -6.87 2.78
C ALA A 452 11.26 -7.68 3.72
N ALA A 453 10.77 -8.05 4.91
CA ALA A 453 11.50 -8.91 5.86
C ALA A 453 11.70 -10.34 5.36
N LEU A 454 10.92 -10.80 4.38
CA LEU A 454 11.13 -12.08 3.69
C LEU A 454 12.12 -11.97 2.52
N GLY A 455 12.59 -10.77 2.18
CA GLY A 455 13.51 -10.52 1.08
C GLY A 455 12.84 -10.12 -0.23
N ALA A 456 11.58 -9.66 -0.23
CA ALA A 456 10.96 -9.12 -1.43
C ALA A 456 11.67 -7.83 -1.89
N PRO A 457 11.81 -7.57 -3.21
CA PRO A 457 12.42 -6.33 -3.71
C PRO A 457 11.63 -5.10 -3.27
N MET A 458 12.32 -4.08 -2.76
CA MET A 458 11.68 -2.93 -2.11
C MET A 458 10.73 -2.19 -3.06
N VAL A 459 11.14 -1.95 -4.31
CA VAL A 459 10.32 -1.20 -5.28
C VAL A 459 9.13 -2.04 -5.76
N SER A 460 9.35 -3.27 -6.23
CA SER A 460 8.25 -4.09 -6.76
C SER A 460 7.28 -4.53 -5.66
N ASN A 461 7.75 -4.80 -4.45
CA ASN A 461 6.90 -5.12 -3.29
C ASN A 461 6.00 -3.94 -2.92
N TRP A 462 6.50 -2.69 -2.96
CA TRP A 462 5.66 -1.52 -2.69
C TRP A 462 4.55 -1.38 -3.72
N LEU A 463 4.93 -1.33 -5.00
CA LEU A 463 3.99 -1.16 -6.12
C LEU A 463 2.91 -2.25 -6.12
N THR A 464 3.31 -3.51 -5.92
CA THR A 464 2.38 -4.63 -5.88
C THR A 464 1.56 -4.67 -4.60
N THR A 465 2.10 -4.28 -3.45
CA THR A 465 1.32 -4.28 -2.19
C THR A 465 0.20 -3.26 -2.25
N VAL A 466 0.50 -2.02 -2.65
CA VAL A 466 -0.49 -0.93 -2.71
C VAL A 466 -1.58 -1.22 -3.75
N ILE A 467 -1.23 -1.56 -4.99
CA ILE A 467 -2.23 -1.78 -6.04
C ILE A 467 -3.16 -2.97 -5.74
N ASN A 468 -2.70 -3.90 -4.90
CA ASN A 468 -3.48 -5.05 -4.46
C ASN A 468 -4.27 -4.80 -3.16
N ASP A 469 -4.05 -3.71 -2.44
CA ASP A 469 -4.70 -3.48 -1.15
C ASP A 469 -6.21 -3.25 -1.31
N ASP A 470 -7.02 -3.99 -0.56
CA ASP A 470 -8.47 -4.02 -0.73
C ASP A 470 -9.14 -2.71 -0.31
N SER A 471 -8.46 -1.88 0.47
CA SER A 471 -8.94 -0.55 0.87
C SER A 471 -9.15 0.37 -0.33
N TYR A 472 -8.42 0.14 -1.42
CA TYR A 472 -8.53 0.88 -2.69
C TYR A 472 -9.47 0.21 -3.71
N TRP A 473 -10.21 -0.83 -3.29
CA TRP A 473 -11.16 -1.56 -4.14
C TRP A 473 -12.57 -1.64 -3.52
N PRO A 474 -13.66 -1.54 -4.31
CA PRO A 474 -13.68 -1.20 -5.74
C PRO A 474 -13.04 0.17 -6.01
N VAL A 475 -12.55 0.41 -7.24
CA VAL A 475 -11.83 1.66 -7.54
C VAL A 475 -12.73 2.85 -7.25
N GLU A 476 -12.30 3.64 -6.29
CA GLU A 476 -12.87 4.94 -6.03
C GLU A 476 -11.95 6.00 -6.58
N THR A 477 -12.56 7.07 -7.07
CA THR A 477 -11.86 8.25 -7.55
C THR A 477 -12.23 9.46 -6.71
N TYR A 478 -11.37 10.45 -6.72
CA TYR A 478 -11.63 11.77 -6.18
C TYR A 478 -11.27 12.82 -7.22
N VAL A 479 -11.87 14.00 -7.11
CA VAL A 479 -11.45 15.16 -7.90
C VAL A 479 -10.23 15.76 -7.22
N ASP A 480 -9.09 15.76 -7.92
CA ASP A 480 -7.86 16.32 -7.39
C ASP A 480 -7.79 17.81 -7.69
N ASN A 481 -8.43 18.58 -6.80
CA ASN A 481 -8.45 20.04 -6.85
C ASN A 481 -7.09 20.68 -6.49
N SER A 482 -6.11 19.89 -6.04
CA SER A 482 -4.83 20.40 -5.52
C SER A 482 -3.72 20.46 -6.56
N HIS A 483 -3.78 19.65 -7.62
CA HIS A 483 -2.65 19.54 -8.55
C HIS A 483 -3.01 19.45 -10.03
N TYR A 484 -4.22 19.01 -10.35
CA TYR A 484 -4.64 18.82 -11.74
C TYR A 484 -5.70 19.83 -12.14
N ASP A 485 -6.12 19.74 -13.40
CA ASP A 485 -7.38 20.31 -13.87
C ASP A 485 -8.48 20.02 -12.83
N PRO A 486 -9.24 21.04 -12.35
CA PRO A 486 -10.31 20.86 -11.36
C PRO A 486 -11.41 19.90 -11.79
N GLU A 487 -11.39 19.38 -13.02
CA GLU A 487 -12.29 18.35 -13.50
C GLU A 487 -11.67 16.94 -13.55
N ARG A 488 -10.36 16.79 -13.32
CA ARG A 488 -9.67 15.50 -13.39
C ARG A 488 -9.99 14.65 -12.16
N THR A 489 -10.64 13.51 -12.41
CA THR A 489 -10.81 12.45 -11.42
C THR A 489 -9.62 11.50 -11.47
N VAL A 490 -8.99 11.25 -10.32
CA VAL A 490 -7.92 10.28 -10.18
C VAL A 490 -8.30 9.24 -9.12
N PRO A 491 -7.83 8.00 -9.25
CA PRO A 491 -8.06 6.96 -8.26
C PRO A 491 -7.29 7.19 -6.94
N TRP A 492 -7.85 6.70 -5.85
CA TRP A 492 -7.12 6.57 -4.58
C TRP A 492 -6.02 5.49 -4.67
N GLY A 493 -4.96 5.66 -3.87
CA GLY A 493 -3.96 4.62 -3.61
C GLY A 493 -3.17 4.19 -4.83
N ARG A 494 -2.72 5.12 -5.69
CA ARG A 494 -1.77 4.78 -6.76
C ARG A 494 -0.34 4.87 -6.24
N PRO A 495 0.43 3.77 -6.26
CA PRO A 495 1.80 3.81 -5.79
C PRO A 495 2.73 4.34 -6.87
N SER A 496 3.84 4.92 -6.42
CA SER A 496 4.97 5.28 -7.26
C SER A 496 6.28 5.08 -6.51
N ALA A 497 7.36 5.05 -7.27
CA ALA A 497 8.70 4.91 -6.74
C ALA A 497 9.71 5.68 -7.58
N VAL A 498 10.80 6.09 -6.95
CA VAL A 498 12.02 6.59 -7.59
C VAL A 498 13.16 5.69 -7.14
N ASN A 499 13.99 5.21 -8.06
CA ASN A 499 15.15 4.40 -7.73
C ASN A 499 16.35 4.73 -8.62
N VAL A 500 17.54 4.36 -8.15
CA VAL A 500 18.74 4.34 -9.00
C VAL A 500 18.57 3.21 -10.01
N LEU A 501 18.88 3.48 -11.28
CA LEU A 501 18.77 2.47 -12.35
C LEU A 501 19.53 1.19 -11.98
N GLY A 502 18.87 0.03 -12.11
CA GLY A 502 19.43 -1.28 -11.77
C GLY A 502 19.32 -1.68 -10.29
N HIS A 503 18.64 -0.86 -9.48
CA HIS A 503 18.41 -1.12 -8.06
C HIS A 503 16.92 -1.30 -7.71
N ALA A 504 16.03 -1.51 -8.69
CA ALA A 504 14.62 -1.79 -8.39
C ALA A 504 14.42 -3.19 -7.77
N GLY A 505 15.33 -4.11 -8.10
CA GLY A 505 15.40 -5.47 -7.58
C GLY A 505 16.05 -5.61 -6.21
N ASP A 506 16.56 -4.52 -5.62
CA ASP A 506 17.23 -4.59 -4.32
C ASP A 506 16.22 -4.87 -3.18
N THR A 507 16.66 -5.68 -2.23
CA THR A 507 15.93 -6.07 -1.01
C THR A 507 16.30 -5.18 0.17
N ILE A 508 15.51 -5.22 1.25
CA ILE A 508 15.78 -4.47 2.49
C ILE A 508 17.17 -4.76 3.09
N PHE A 509 17.79 -5.89 2.75
CA PHE A 509 19.11 -6.31 3.25
C PHE A 509 20.27 -5.73 2.44
N GLN A 510 20.03 -5.30 1.20
CA GLN A 510 21.04 -4.70 0.34
C GLN A 510 21.17 -3.22 0.65
N THR A 511 22.04 -2.91 1.61
CA THR A 511 22.24 -1.54 2.14
C THR A 511 23.65 -1.01 1.86
N THR A 512 24.32 -1.58 0.87
CA THR A 512 25.68 -1.19 0.51
C THR A 512 25.69 0.24 -0.04
N PRO A 513 26.48 1.17 0.53
CA PRO A 513 26.53 2.56 0.08
C PRO A 513 26.69 2.71 -1.43
N LEU A 514 25.77 3.45 -2.07
CA LEU A 514 25.88 3.83 -3.48
C LEU A 514 26.55 5.19 -3.65
N GLY A 515 27.09 5.41 -4.85
CA GLY A 515 27.54 6.72 -5.30
C GLY A 515 26.37 7.64 -5.67
N ARG A 516 26.69 8.88 -6.09
CA ARG A 516 25.70 9.77 -6.71
C ARG A 516 25.15 9.13 -8.00
N PRO A 517 23.82 9.08 -8.20
CA PRO A 517 23.24 8.47 -9.39
C PRO A 517 23.53 9.31 -10.63
N SER A 518 23.76 8.64 -11.74
CA SER A 518 23.79 9.23 -13.08
C SER A 518 22.44 9.16 -13.78
N VAL A 519 21.62 8.16 -13.41
CA VAL A 519 20.29 7.91 -13.93
C VAL A 519 19.36 7.51 -12.78
N LEU A 520 18.20 8.16 -12.73
CA LEU A 520 17.09 7.79 -11.88
C LEU A 520 15.99 7.16 -12.74
N GLN A 521 15.24 6.23 -12.17
CA GLN A 521 14.07 5.61 -12.77
C GLN A 521 12.85 5.89 -11.90
N GLN A 522 11.72 6.21 -12.53
CA GLN A 522 10.42 6.29 -11.87
C GLN A 522 9.54 5.13 -12.34
N TRP A 523 8.71 4.63 -11.43
CA TRP A 523 7.71 3.61 -11.67
C TRP A 523 6.37 4.05 -11.10
N TRP A 524 5.26 3.81 -11.79
CA TRP A 524 3.92 4.13 -11.30
C TRP A 524 2.83 3.38 -12.03
N TYR A 525 1.70 3.14 -11.37
CA TYR A 525 0.49 2.72 -12.07
C TYR A 525 -0.27 3.92 -12.63
N GLY A 526 -0.85 3.73 -13.82
CA GLY A 526 -1.78 4.67 -14.43
C GLY A 526 -3.04 4.89 -13.58
N ASP A 527 -3.88 5.83 -14.03
CA ASP A 527 -5.18 6.10 -13.41
C ASP A 527 -6.12 4.89 -13.57
#